data_AF-A0A8X6I0C4-F1
#
_entry.id   AF-A0A8X6I0C4-F1
#
_cell.length_a   1.000
_cell.length_b   1.000
_cell.length_c   1.000
_cell.angle_alpha   90.00
_cell.angle_beta   90.00
_cell.angle_gamma   90.00
#
_symmetry.space_group_name_H-M   'P 1'
#
loop_
_entity.id
_entity.type
_entity.pdbx_description
1 polymer ?
#
loop_
_entity_poly.entity_id
_entity_poly.type
_entity_poly.pdbx_seq_one_letter_code
_entity_poly.pdbx_strand_id
1 'polypeptide(L)'
;MNSLFQTLLKATVVVLYTTTFSPVQANKEKSIFHPSVVYTVSILSDDQRTDQDTFIDTFVQLVYESDSLMDLFDLSKTPAIEYTQHAYKHFVTVLASLGARKPEKIADFSTRPMAQNFNVFTREEMVRVYSSVAASYLDSQGILTQDNAKDLANQYANTFEKSANETVVEDDPTSKFEAVGNGLMEFLMSVDTLTVEKGWVGAIYYESEWLLTAAETPASRDLFVRCSAEANGDPN
;
A
#
# COMPACT_ATOMS: atom_id res chain seq x y z
N MET A 1 6.53 -17.98 33.93
CA MET A 1 6.89 -16.75 33.19
C MET A 1 6.98 -17.10 31.72
N ASN A 2 5.92 -16.91 30.93
CA ASN A 2 5.98 -16.80 29.46
C ASN A 2 4.61 -16.52 28.79
N SER A 3 3.53 -16.27 29.54
CA SER A 3 2.26 -15.82 28.94
C SER A 3 2.21 -14.31 28.70
N LEU A 4 3.15 -13.52 29.23
CA LEU A 4 3.22 -12.06 29.00
C LEU A 4 3.89 -11.69 27.67
N PHE A 5 4.73 -12.56 27.10
CA PHE A 5 5.37 -12.31 25.80
C PHE A 5 4.45 -12.61 24.60
N GLN A 6 3.46 -13.49 24.77
CA GLN A 6 2.47 -13.79 23.72
C GLN A 6 1.36 -12.73 23.65
N THR A 7 1.08 -12.01 24.74
CA THR A 7 0.08 -10.93 24.75
C THR A 7 0.62 -9.61 24.21
N LEU A 8 1.94 -9.46 24.06
CA LEU A 8 2.57 -8.19 23.66
C LEU A 8 2.76 -7.99 22.13
N LEU A 9 2.31 -8.93 21.30
CA LEU A 9 2.53 -8.92 19.84
C LEU A 9 1.23 -8.98 19.04
N LYS A 10 0.24 -8.16 19.43
CA LYS A 10 -0.92 -7.84 18.60
C LYS A 10 -1.13 -6.34 18.39
N ALA A 11 -0.15 -5.50 18.71
CA ALA A 11 -0.18 -4.10 18.29
C ALA A 11 0.36 -4.02 16.86
N THR A 12 -0.53 -3.98 15.86
CA THR A 12 -0.15 -3.43 14.56
C THR A 12 0.01 -1.93 14.79
N VAL A 13 1.22 -1.41 14.57
CA VAL A 13 1.48 0.02 14.57
C VAL A 13 0.81 0.58 13.32
N VAL A 14 -0.40 1.11 13.47
CA VAL A 14 -1.03 1.88 12.40
C VAL A 14 -0.51 3.31 12.50
N VAL A 15 0.26 3.69 11.50
CA VAL A 15 0.72 5.07 11.33
C VAL A 15 -0.48 5.86 10.82
N LEU A 16 -1.15 6.63 11.68
CA LEU A 16 -2.17 7.59 11.25
C LEU A 16 -1.48 8.89 10.86
N TYR A 17 -1.73 9.30 9.62
CA TYR A 17 -1.20 10.51 9.03
C TYR A 17 -2.14 11.68 9.32
N THR A 18 -1.76 12.54 10.26
CA THR A 18 -2.42 13.84 10.41
C THR A 18 -1.66 14.88 9.59
N THR A 19 -2.20 15.24 8.43
CA THR A 19 -1.76 16.45 7.72
C THR A 19 -2.35 17.66 8.44
N THR A 20 -1.53 18.38 9.20
CA THR A 20 -1.95 19.68 9.75
C THR A 20 -1.80 20.75 8.67
N PHE A 21 -2.93 21.16 8.09
CA PHE A 21 -2.97 22.30 7.18
C PHE A 21 -2.87 23.59 8.01
N SER A 22 -1.65 24.05 8.29
CA SER A 22 -1.47 25.38 8.87
C SER A 22 -1.56 26.42 7.75
N PRO A 23 -2.55 27.34 7.74
CA PRO A 23 -2.51 28.47 6.84
C PRO A 23 -1.38 29.40 7.31
N VAL A 24 -0.19 29.24 6.73
CA VAL A 24 0.85 30.26 6.87
C VAL A 24 0.28 31.53 6.24
N GLN A 25 0.06 32.55 7.08
CA GLN A 25 -0.44 33.84 6.65
C GLN A 25 0.34 34.31 5.43
N ALA A 26 -0.41 34.60 4.37
CA ALA A 26 0.08 34.98 3.07
C ALA A 26 0.99 36.21 3.17
N ASN A 27 2.27 36.04 2.87
CA ASN A 27 2.98 37.07 2.12
C ASN A 27 2.87 36.69 0.64
N LYS A 28 2.32 37.63 -0.14
CA LYS A 28 2.09 37.50 -1.58
C LYS A 28 3.42 37.38 -2.31
N GLU A 29 3.94 36.16 -2.39
CA GLU A 29 4.80 35.61 -3.44
C GLU A 29 5.31 34.25 -2.95
N LYS A 30 4.94 33.17 -3.65
CA LYS A 30 5.31 31.77 -3.34
C LYS A 30 4.79 31.24 -2.00
N SER A 31 3.49 30.95 -1.93
CA SER A 31 2.98 29.91 -1.02
C SER A 31 3.51 28.55 -1.49
N ILE A 32 4.65 28.14 -0.94
CA ILE A 32 5.16 26.78 -1.08
C ILE A 32 4.48 25.99 0.03
N PHE A 33 3.49 25.18 -0.36
CA PHE A 33 2.90 24.17 0.51
C PHE A 33 4.00 23.19 0.93
N HIS A 34 4.36 23.23 2.21
CA HIS A 34 5.17 22.23 2.86
C HIS A 34 4.25 21.48 3.84
N PRO A 35 3.70 20.31 3.48
CA PRO A 35 3.05 19.47 4.47
C PRO A 35 4.11 19.03 5.48
N SER A 36 3.96 19.45 6.73
CA SER A 36 4.64 18.80 7.85
C SER A 36 3.89 17.51 8.13
N VAL A 37 4.47 16.37 7.76
CA VAL A 37 3.94 15.05 8.13
C VAL A 37 4.30 14.83 9.59
N VAL A 38 3.31 14.89 10.47
CA VAL A 38 3.46 14.48 11.87
C VAL A 38 3.10 13.00 11.94
N TYR A 39 4.05 12.18 12.37
CA TYR A 39 3.84 10.75 12.59
C TYR A 39 3.06 10.56 13.89
N THR A 40 1.77 10.26 13.79
CA THR A 40 0.95 9.86 14.94
C THR A 40 0.71 8.37 14.87
N VAL A 41 1.41 7.60 15.72
CA VAL A 41 1.08 6.19 15.94
C VAL A 41 -0.28 6.14 16.64
N SER A 42 -1.28 5.57 15.99
CA SER A 42 -2.58 5.35 16.61
C SER A 42 -2.85 3.87 16.67
N ILE A 43 -3.33 3.43 17.82
CA ILE A 43 -3.72 2.05 18.07
C ILE A 43 -5.18 1.95 17.61
N LEU A 44 -5.44 1.24 16.51
CA LEU A 44 -6.82 0.97 16.07
C LEU A 44 -7.58 0.22 17.17
N SER A 45 -8.87 0.50 17.31
CA SER A 45 -9.77 -0.30 18.14
C SER A 45 -10.02 -1.67 17.50
N ASP A 46 -10.29 -2.70 18.32
CA ASP A 46 -10.52 -4.08 17.86
C ASP A 46 -11.58 -4.19 16.74
N ASP A 47 -12.64 -3.36 16.78
CA ASP A 47 -13.73 -3.37 15.78
C ASP A 47 -13.32 -2.83 14.39
N GLN A 48 -12.33 -1.93 14.29
CA GLN A 48 -11.84 -1.44 12.98
C GLN A 48 -10.90 -2.43 12.31
N ARG A 49 -10.24 -3.26 13.13
CA ARG A 49 -9.38 -4.33 12.66
C ARG A 49 -10.17 -5.41 11.94
N THR A 50 -11.39 -5.70 12.40
CA THR A 50 -12.19 -6.79 11.82
C THR A 50 -12.64 -6.52 10.39
N ASP A 51 -12.88 -5.26 10.01
CA ASP A 51 -13.40 -4.92 8.68
C ASP A 51 -12.28 -4.94 7.63
N GLN A 52 -11.13 -4.35 7.96
CA GLN A 52 -9.92 -4.43 7.15
C GLN A 52 -9.44 -5.87 7.01
N ASP A 53 -9.37 -6.63 8.11
CA ASP A 53 -8.99 -8.05 8.10
C ASP A 53 -9.96 -8.86 7.22
N THR A 54 -11.27 -8.62 7.34
CA THR A 54 -12.27 -9.32 6.51
C THR A 54 -12.09 -9.02 5.02
N PHE A 55 -11.85 -7.76 4.65
CA PHE A 55 -11.58 -7.38 3.27
C PHE A 55 -10.30 -8.05 2.75
N ILE A 56 -9.20 -7.94 3.51
CA ILE A 56 -7.88 -8.48 3.14
C ILE A 56 -7.94 -9.99 2.99
N ASP A 57 -8.46 -10.70 3.99
CA ASP A 57 -8.53 -12.17 3.97
C ASP A 57 -9.41 -12.68 2.82
N THR A 58 -10.53 -11.99 2.57
CA THR A 58 -11.42 -12.34 1.44
C THR A 58 -10.71 -12.14 0.10
N PHE A 59 -10.03 -11.01 -0.09
CA PHE A 59 -9.29 -10.74 -1.34
C PHE A 59 -8.13 -11.72 -1.53
N VAL A 60 -7.35 -11.98 -0.47
CA VAL A 60 -6.27 -12.95 -0.48
C VAL A 60 -6.79 -14.33 -0.90
N GLN A 61 -7.90 -14.78 -0.30
CA GLN A 61 -8.54 -16.04 -0.66
C GLN A 61 -8.93 -16.07 -2.15
N LEU A 62 -9.59 -15.03 -2.65
CA LEU A 62 -10.00 -14.93 -4.06
C LEU A 62 -8.79 -14.99 -5.01
N VAL A 63 -7.67 -14.37 -4.65
CA VAL A 63 -6.44 -14.47 -5.44
C VAL A 63 -5.97 -15.92 -5.48
N TYR A 64 -5.86 -16.61 -4.35
CA TYR A 64 -5.39 -18.00 -4.31
C TYR A 64 -6.33 -19.01 -5.00
N GLU A 65 -7.61 -18.67 -5.16
CA GLU A 65 -8.60 -19.49 -5.87
C GLU A 65 -8.64 -19.22 -7.40
N SER A 66 -7.95 -18.19 -7.89
CA SER A 66 -7.95 -17.76 -9.30
C SER A 66 -6.56 -17.89 -9.92
N ASP A 67 -6.40 -18.78 -10.91
CA ASP A 67 -5.13 -18.96 -11.64
C ASP A 67 -4.66 -17.65 -12.29
N SER A 68 -5.59 -16.86 -12.85
CA SER A 68 -5.28 -15.56 -13.45
C SER A 68 -4.76 -14.55 -12.44
N LEU A 69 -5.36 -14.47 -11.25
CA LEU A 69 -4.89 -13.56 -10.21
C LEU A 69 -3.56 -14.03 -9.61
N MET A 70 -3.39 -15.35 -9.42
CA MET A 70 -2.12 -15.92 -8.99
C MET A 70 -0.98 -15.62 -9.95
N ASP A 71 -1.23 -15.70 -11.26
CA ASP A 71 -0.25 -15.33 -12.27
C ASP A 71 -0.01 -13.82 -12.31
N LEU A 72 -1.06 -13.00 -12.18
CA LEU A 72 -0.96 -11.55 -12.18
C LEU A 72 -0.03 -11.02 -11.08
N PHE A 73 -0.16 -11.55 -9.86
CA PHE A 73 0.69 -11.18 -8.73
C PHE A 73 2.03 -11.92 -8.70
N ASP A 74 2.29 -12.85 -9.63
CA ASP A 74 3.62 -13.43 -9.79
C ASP A 74 4.57 -12.48 -10.50
N LEU A 75 5.23 -11.65 -9.71
CA LEU A 75 6.23 -10.69 -10.19
C LEU A 75 7.66 -11.24 -10.10
N SER A 76 7.86 -12.54 -9.90
CA SER A 76 9.19 -13.15 -9.69
C SER A 76 10.19 -12.94 -10.85
N LYS A 77 9.68 -12.70 -12.06
CA LYS A 77 10.49 -12.41 -13.26
C LYS A 77 10.80 -10.92 -13.46
N THR A 78 10.36 -10.08 -12.53
CA THR A 78 10.42 -8.62 -12.65
C THR A 78 11.65 -8.04 -11.95
N PRO A 79 12.47 -7.25 -12.63
CA PRO A 79 13.49 -6.45 -11.97
C PRO A 79 12.87 -5.32 -11.13
N ALA A 80 13.29 -5.17 -9.86
CA ALA A 80 12.82 -4.10 -8.96
C ALA A 80 12.91 -2.69 -9.56
N ILE A 81 13.97 -2.42 -10.33
CA ILE A 81 14.17 -1.10 -10.94
C ILE A 81 13.12 -0.80 -12.01
N GLU A 82 12.74 -1.81 -12.80
CA GLU A 82 11.71 -1.67 -13.84
C GLU A 82 10.34 -1.49 -13.19
N TYR A 83 10.06 -2.27 -12.15
CA TYR A 83 8.82 -2.13 -11.39
C TYR A 83 8.67 -0.73 -10.77
N THR A 84 9.71 -0.25 -10.08
CA THR A 84 9.68 1.07 -9.43
C THR A 84 9.51 2.18 -10.46
N GLN A 85 10.21 2.11 -11.60
CA GLN A 85 10.07 3.09 -12.67
C GLN A 85 8.68 3.06 -13.30
N HIS A 86 8.10 1.87 -13.46
CA HIS A 86 6.75 1.71 -13.97
C HIS A 86 5.72 2.30 -13.00
N ALA A 87 5.77 1.91 -11.72
CA ALA A 87 4.90 2.45 -10.68
C ALA A 87 5.01 3.98 -10.64
N TYR A 88 6.22 4.53 -10.64
CA TYR A 88 6.43 5.97 -10.66
C TYR A 88 5.70 6.65 -11.84
N LYS A 89 5.89 6.16 -13.06
CA LYS A 89 5.23 6.71 -14.26
C LYS A 89 3.71 6.60 -14.20
N HIS A 90 3.21 5.48 -13.70
CA HIS A 90 1.77 5.25 -13.55
C HIS A 90 1.16 6.24 -12.56
N PHE A 91 1.76 6.38 -11.36
CA PHE A 91 1.33 7.37 -10.37
C PHE A 91 1.40 8.80 -10.89
N VAL A 92 2.46 9.18 -11.60
CA VAL A 92 2.55 10.52 -12.22
C VAL A 92 1.37 10.77 -13.17
N THR A 93 1.06 9.79 -14.02
CA THR A 93 -0.02 9.90 -15.01
C THR A 93 -1.38 10.08 -14.35
N VAL A 94 -1.69 9.22 -13.37
CA VAL A 94 -2.94 9.27 -12.59
C VAL A 94 -3.07 10.59 -11.82
N LEU A 95 -2.03 11.01 -11.11
CA LEU A 95 -2.08 12.23 -10.31
C LEU A 95 -2.18 13.48 -11.19
N ALA A 96 -1.53 13.47 -12.36
CA ALA A 96 -1.68 14.53 -13.35
C ALA A 96 -3.12 14.61 -13.88
N SER A 97 -3.76 13.47 -14.18
CA SER A 97 -5.15 13.45 -14.65
C SER A 97 -6.14 13.89 -13.58
N LEU A 98 -5.83 13.70 -12.31
CA LEU A 98 -6.59 14.23 -11.18
C LEU A 98 -6.37 15.74 -10.95
N GLY A 99 -5.39 16.36 -11.61
CA GLY A 99 -5.10 17.80 -11.52
C GLY A 99 -4.05 18.18 -10.47
N ALA A 100 -3.21 17.24 -10.03
CA ALA A 100 -2.12 17.54 -9.10
C ALA A 100 -1.13 18.54 -9.71
N ARG A 101 -0.69 19.55 -8.93
CA ARG A 101 0.26 20.57 -9.42
C ARG A 101 1.71 20.08 -9.54
N LYS A 102 2.06 18.98 -8.85
CA LYS A 102 3.40 18.38 -8.79
C LYS A 102 3.29 16.85 -8.65
N PRO A 103 2.69 16.16 -9.62
CA PRO A 103 2.43 14.72 -9.56
C PRO A 103 3.73 13.92 -9.36
N GLU A 104 4.85 14.39 -9.89
CA GLU A 104 6.17 13.78 -9.77
C GLU A 104 6.66 13.68 -8.33
N LYS A 105 6.33 14.67 -7.49
CA LYS A 105 6.77 14.67 -6.08
C LYS A 105 6.00 13.65 -5.25
N ILE A 106 4.73 13.47 -5.55
CA ILE A 106 3.86 12.51 -4.86
C ILE A 106 4.24 11.10 -5.28
N ALA A 107 4.43 10.88 -6.58
CA ALA A 107 4.86 9.60 -7.12
C ALA A 107 6.25 9.19 -6.62
N ASP A 108 7.20 10.13 -6.54
CA ASP A 108 8.54 9.88 -5.97
C ASP A 108 8.42 9.45 -4.50
N PHE A 109 7.63 10.19 -3.72
CA PHE A 109 7.35 9.87 -2.33
C PHE A 109 6.74 8.47 -2.16
N SER A 110 5.70 8.13 -2.93
CA SER A 110 4.95 6.87 -2.76
C SER A 110 5.70 5.63 -3.24
N THR A 111 6.58 5.77 -4.24
CA THR A 111 7.27 4.63 -4.87
C THR A 111 8.68 4.40 -4.35
N ARG A 112 9.26 5.36 -3.62
CA ARG A 112 10.60 5.26 -3.03
C ARG A 112 10.84 3.96 -2.21
N PRO A 113 9.90 3.46 -1.38
CA PRO A 113 10.12 2.21 -0.65
C PRO A 113 10.29 0.99 -1.55
N MET A 114 9.70 0.97 -2.75
CA MET A 114 9.77 -0.19 -3.65
C MET A 114 11.19 -0.45 -4.12
N ALA A 115 11.92 0.60 -4.50
CA ALA A 115 13.29 0.45 -5.01
C ALA A 115 14.20 -0.27 -4.01
N GLN A 116 13.89 -0.14 -2.72
CA GLN A 116 14.66 -0.69 -1.62
C GLN A 116 14.19 -2.10 -1.21
N ASN A 117 12.90 -2.42 -1.42
CA ASN A 117 12.26 -3.60 -0.83
C ASN A 117 11.62 -4.56 -1.85
N PHE A 118 11.53 -4.22 -3.13
CA PHE A 118 10.82 -5.06 -4.11
C PHE A 118 11.44 -6.44 -4.30
N ASN A 119 12.77 -6.54 -4.31
CA ASN A 119 13.48 -7.81 -4.51
C ASN A 119 13.29 -8.81 -3.37
N VAL A 120 12.73 -8.39 -2.24
CA VAL A 120 12.47 -9.28 -1.09
C VAL A 120 11.01 -9.73 -1.01
N PHE A 121 10.12 -9.20 -1.85
CA PHE A 121 8.70 -9.52 -1.77
C PHE A 121 8.35 -10.76 -2.59
N THR A 122 7.77 -11.72 -1.90
CA THR A 122 7.05 -12.86 -2.46
C THR A 122 5.70 -12.42 -3.03
N ARG A 123 5.06 -13.31 -3.81
CA ARG A 123 3.69 -13.11 -4.29
C ARG A 123 2.72 -12.83 -3.14
N GLU A 124 2.84 -13.56 -2.03
CA GLU A 124 1.97 -13.35 -0.87
C GLU A 124 2.12 -11.92 -0.31
N GLU A 125 3.35 -11.45 -0.15
CA GLU A 125 3.63 -10.10 0.32
C GLU A 125 3.09 -9.03 -0.65
N MET A 126 3.19 -9.26 -1.97
CA MET A 126 2.58 -8.37 -2.97
C MET A 126 1.05 -8.30 -2.84
N VAL A 127 0.37 -9.44 -2.73
CA VAL A 127 -1.09 -9.49 -2.55
C VAL A 127 -1.50 -8.78 -1.26
N ARG A 128 -0.74 -8.99 -0.17
CA ARG A 128 -0.97 -8.32 1.12
C ARG A 128 -0.79 -6.80 1.04
N VAL A 129 0.26 -6.31 0.38
CA VAL A 129 0.47 -4.86 0.18
C VAL A 129 -0.74 -4.26 -0.53
N TYR A 130 -1.14 -4.82 -1.68
CA TYR A 130 -2.22 -4.24 -2.48
C TYR A 130 -3.59 -4.32 -1.81
N SER A 131 -3.87 -5.39 -1.06
CA SER A 131 -5.10 -5.50 -0.26
C SER A 131 -5.10 -4.54 0.93
N SER A 132 -3.98 -4.40 1.63
CA SER A 132 -3.87 -3.51 2.80
C SER A 132 -3.97 -2.04 2.39
N VAL A 133 -3.39 -1.66 1.25
CA VAL A 133 -3.53 -0.29 0.71
C VAL A 133 -4.99 0.04 0.45
N ALA A 134 -5.72 -0.85 -0.23
CA ALA A 134 -7.12 -0.64 -0.52
C ALA A 134 -7.95 -0.61 0.77
N ALA A 135 -7.75 -1.56 1.68
CA ALA A 135 -8.47 -1.62 2.96
C ALA A 135 -8.26 -0.33 3.79
N SER A 136 -7.00 0.07 3.99
CA SER A 136 -6.64 1.29 4.74
C SER A 136 -7.20 2.55 4.08
N TYR A 137 -7.17 2.63 2.74
CA TYR A 137 -7.78 3.75 2.03
C TYR A 137 -9.29 3.77 2.25
N LEU A 138 -10.01 2.68 1.99
CA LEU A 138 -11.47 2.62 2.09
C LEU A 138 -11.96 2.91 3.51
N ASP A 139 -11.28 2.39 4.52
CA ASP A 139 -11.58 2.67 5.93
C ASP A 139 -11.39 4.17 6.24
N SER A 140 -10.27 4.77 5.80
CA SER A 140 -10.01 6.20 6.01
C SER A 140 -11.05 7.11 5.36
N GLN A 141 -11.69 6.64 4.28
CA GLN A 141 -12.76 7.36 3.57
C GLN A 141 -14.15 7.05 4.13
N GLY A 142 -14.27 6.16 5.12
CA GLY A 142 -15.55 5.70 5.68
C GLY A 142 -16.38 4.87 4.70
N ILE A 143 -15.73 4.26 3.69
CA ILE A 143 -16.36 3.42 2.67
C ILE A 143 -16.40 1.97 3.15
N LEU A 144 -15.34 1.50 3.80
CA LEU A 144 -15.26 0.13 4.30
C LEU A 144 -16.08 -0.01 5.58
N THR A 145 -16.97 -1.01 5.59
CA THR A 145 -17.76 -1.39 6.76
C THR A 145 -17.85 -2.90 6.85
N GLN A 146 -18.17 -3.42 8.04
CA GLN A 146 -18.40 -4.85 8.26
C GLN A 146 -19.40 -5.45 7.27
N ASP A 147 -20.44 -4.71 6.91
CA ASP A 147 -21.52 -5.16 6.02
C ASP A 147 -21.09 -5.28 4.57
N ASN A 148 -20.09 -4.51 4.13
CA ASN A 148 -19.68 -4.45 2.72
C ASN A 148 -18.25 -4.95 2.44
N ALA A 149 -17.46 -5.28 3.47
CA ALA A 149 -16.05 -5.64 3.32
C ALA A 149 -15.83 -6.80 2.32
N LYS A 150 -16.66 -7.84 2.38
CA LYS A 150 -16.57 -8.98 1.45
C LYS A 150 -16.97 -8.61 0.03
N ASP A 151 -18.03 -7.83 -0.13
CA ASP A 151 -18.51 -7.42 -1.46
C ASP A 151 -17.50 -6.49 -2.14
N LEU A 152 -16.90 -5.57 -1.37
CA LEU A 152 -15.80 -4.71 -1.84
C LEU A 152 -14.56 -5.54 -2.21
N ALA A 153 -14.20 -6.57 -1.44
CA ALA A 153 -13.08 -7.45 -1.77
C ALA A 153 -13.33 -8.24 -3.07
N ASN A 154 -14.56 -8.72 -3.29
CA ASN A 154 -14.96 -9.36 -4.55
C ASN A 154 -14.90 -8.38 -5.73
N GLN A 155 -15.43 -7.17 -5.57
CA GLN A 155 -15.34 -6.13 -6.59
C GLN A 155 -13.88 -5.77 -6.91
N TYR A 156 -13.02 -5.75 -5.89
CA TYR A 156 -11.59 -5.49 -6.05
C TYR A 156 -10.91 -6.59 -6.87
N ALA A 157 -11.14 -7.86 -6.52
CA ALA A 157 -10.64 -9.01 -7.29
C ALA A 157 -11.11 -8.98 -8.75
N ASN A 158 -12.39 -8.74 -9.00
CA ASN A 158 -12.95 -8.63 -10.35
C ASN A 158 -12.29 -7.52 -11.18
N THR A 159 -11.88 -6.43 -10.54
CA THR A 159 -11.20 -5.32 -11.23
C THR A 159 -9.79 -5.71 -11.65
N PHE A 160 -9.06 -6.48 -10.83
CA PHE A 160 -7.77 -7.04 -11.24
C PHE A 160 -7.93 -8.09 -12.35
N GLU A 161 -8.94 -8.96 -12.29
CA GLU A 161 -9.17 -9.93 -13.35
C GLU A 161 -9.49 -9.25 -14.68
N LYS A 162 -10.36 -8.24 -14.65
CA LYS A 162 -10.67 -7.42 -15.82
C LYS A 162 -9.40 -6.78 -16.39
N SER A 163 -8.64 -6.11 -15.53
CA SER A 163 -7.40 -5.43 -15.91
C SER A 163 -6.34 -6.39 -16.48
N ALA A 164 -6.22 -7.59 -15.88
CA ALA A 164 -5.34 -8.64 -16.36
C ALA A 164 -5.74 -9.09 -17.78
N ASN A 165 -7.02 -9.33 -18.02
CA ASN A 165 -7.54 -9.73 -19.32
C ASN A 165 -7.35 -8.66 -20.40
N GLU A 166 -7.40 -7.38 -20.03
CA GLU A 166 -7.26 -6.26 -20.97
C GLU A 166 -5.80 -5.93 -21.29
N THR A 167 -4.88 -6.21 -20.36
CA THR A 167 -3.53 -5.64 -20.41
C THR A 167 -2.41 -6.70 -20.50
N VAL A 168 -2.56 -7.88 -19.88
CA VAL A 168 -1.45 -8.84 -19.76
C VAL A 168 -1.13 -9.50 -21.10
N VAL A 169 0.14 -9.47 -21.47
CA VAL A 169 0.69 -10.09 -22.68
C VAL A 169 1.75 -11.10 -22.27
N GLU A 170 1.68 -12.33 -22.80
CA GLU A 170 2.49 -13.48 -22.38
C GLU A 170 4.01 -13.22 -22.42
N ASP A 171 4.48 -12.48 -23.42
CA ASP A 171 5.91 -12.19 -23.64
C ASP A 171 6.37 -10.83 -23.05
N ASP A 172 5.49 -10.11 -22.35
CA ASP A 172 5.81 -8.81 -21.74
C ASP A 172 5.56 -8.83 -20.23
N PRO A 173 6.59 -9.05 -19.39
CA PRO A 173 6.42 -9.03 -17.94
C PRO A 173 5.99 -7.66 -17.40
N THR A 174 6.22 -6.57 -18.14
CA THR A 174 5.84 -5.22 -17.73
C THR A 174 4.34 -4.97 -17.83
N SER A 175 3.65 -5.72 -18.70
CA SER A 175 2.18 -5.66 -18.85
C SER A 175 1.43 -6.06 -17.57
N LYS A 176 2.03 -6.93 -16.73
CA LYS A 176 1.48 -7.26 -15.41
C LYS A 176 1.52 -6.07 -14.44
N PHE A 177 2.48 -5.16 -14.56
CA PHE A 177 2.56 -3.97 -13.70
C PHE A 177 1.46 -2.98 -14.04
N GLU A 178 1.21 -2.82 -15.33
CA GLU A 178 0.12 -2.01 -15.82
C GLU A 178 -1.21 -2.61 -15.38
N ALA A 179 -1.38 -3.93 -15.52
CA ALA A 179 -2.57 -4.62 -15.06
C ALA A 179 -2.83 -4.45 -13.54
N VAL A 180 -1.79 -4.59 -12.70
CA VAL A 180 -1.91 -4.40 -11.25
C VAL A 180 -2.20 -2.94 -10.89
N GLY A 181 -1.53 -1.98 -11.53
CA GLY A 181 -1.77 -0.55 -11.30
C GLY A 181 -3.19 -0.13 -11.71
N ASN A 182 -3.60 -0.53 -12.92
CA ASN A 182 -4.95 -0.28 -13.44
C ASN A 182 -6.02 -0.94 -12.56
N GLY A 183 -5.80 -2.18 -12.12
CA GLY A 183 -6.73 -2.90 -11.24
C GLY A 183 -7.02 -2.15 -9.95
N LEU A 184 -5.97 -1.62 -9.29
CA LEU A 184 -6.11 -0.76 -8.12
C LEU A 184 -6.86 0.53 -8.44
N MET A 185 -6.43 1.25 -9.49
CA MET A 185 -6.96 2.57 -9.78
C MET A 185 -8.42 2.52 -10.26
N GLU A 186 -8.77 1.58 -11.13
CA GLU A 186 -10.14 1.36 -11.59
C GLU A 186 -11.07 1.04 -10.41
N PHE A 187 -10.60 0.22 -9.46
CA PHE A 187 -11.39 -0.12 -8.29
C PHE A 187 -11.65 1.12 -7.44
N LEU A 188 -10.59 1.88 -7.09
CA LEU A 188 -10.72 3.09 -6.29
C LEU A 188 -11.64 4.14 -6.96
N MET A 189 -11.55 4.30 -8.28
CA MET A 189 -12.45 5.18 -9.04
C MET A 189 -13.90 4.67 -9.09
N SER A 190 -14.13 3.36 -8.95
CA SER A 190 -15.47 2.77 -8.96
C SER A 190 -16.22 2.93 -7.63
N VAL A 191 -15.47 3.00 -6.51
CA VAL A 191 -16.04 3.09 -5.15
C VAL A 191 -15.92 4.47 -4.53
N ASP A 192 -15.12 5.35 -5.13
CA ASP A 192 -14.90 6.71 -4.62
C ASP A 192 -14.73 7.75 -5.74
N THR A 193 -15.13 8.99 -5.46
CA THR A 193 -14.80 10.15 -6.29
C THR A 193 -13.40 10.64 -5.97
N LEU A 194 -12.41 10.15 -6.72
CA LEU A 194 -11.02 10.53 -6.52
C LEU A 194 -10.77 12.01 -6.80
N THR A 195 -10.27 12.72 -5.80
CA THR A 195 -9.75 14.08 -5.89
C THR A 195 -8.23 14.07 -5.73
N VAL A 196 -7.55 15.20 -6.00
CA VAL A 196 -6.11 15.33 -5.72
C VAL A 196 -5.78 15.03 -4.26
N GLU A 197 -6.60 15.50 -3.33
CA GLU A 197 -6.41 15.28 -1.89
C GLU A 197 -6.51 13.80 -1.54
N LYS A 198 -7.51 13.11 -2.09
CA LYS A 198 -7.67 11.67 -1.91
C LYS A 198 -6.55 10.87 -2.57
N GLY A 199 -6.04 11.33 -3.72
CA GLY A 199 -4.85 10.78 -4.35
C GLY A 199 -3.60 10.86 -3.47
N TRP A 200 -3.44 11.95 -2.70
CA TRP A 200 -2.38 12.04 -1.69
C TRP A 200 -2.57 11.05 -0.54
N VAL A 201 -3.79 10.87 -0.05
CA VAL A 201 -4.09 9.88 0.99
C VAL A 201 -3.77 8.46 0.51
N GLY A 202 -4.18 8.11 -0.71
CA GLY A 202 -3.84 6.82 -1.32
C GLY A 202 -2.33 6.63 -1.48
N ALA A 203 -1.60 7.66 -1.91
CA ALA A 203 -0.14 7.63 -2.04
C ALA A 203 0.58 7.40 -0.70
N ILE A 204 0.06 7.96 0.39
CA ILE A 204 0.56 7.77 1.75
C ILE A 204 0.33 6.32 2.22
N TYR A 205 -0.88 5.78 2.08
CA TYR A 205 -1.13 4.37 2.43
C TYR A 205 -0.29 3.43 1.60
N TYR A 206 -0.14 3.72 0.31
CA TYR A 206 0.73 2.97 -0.57
C TYR A 206 2.18 2.95 -0.05
N GLU A 207 2.80 4.10 0.25
CA GLU A 207 4.16 4.12 0.84
C GLU A 207 4.23 3.29 2.14
N SER A 208 3.22 3.44 3.00
CA SER A 208 3.15 2.82 4.33
C SER A 208 3.15 1.31 4.27
N GLU A 209 2.26 0.72 3.47
CA GLU A 209 2.09 -0.73 3.43
C GLU A 209 3.31 -1.43 2.81
N TRP A 210 3.98 -0.76 1.86
CA TRP A 210 5.27 -1.22 1.36
C TRP A 210 6.33 -1.24 2.46
N LEU A 211 6.43 -0.20 3.30
CA LEU A 211 7.38 -0.16 4.41
C LEU A 211 7.06 -1.16 5.52
N LEU A 212 5.77 -1.30 5.88
CA LEU A 212 5.30 -2.23 6.90
C LEU A 212 5.57 -3.67 6.48
N THR A 213 5.19 -4.03 5.25
CA THR A 213 5.46 -5.37 4.71
C THR A 213 6.96 -5.66 4.68
N ALA A 214 7.79 -4.68 4.27
CA ALA A 214 9.24 -4.81 4.29
C ALA A 214 9.81 -5.08 5.67
N ALA A 215 9.31 -4.40 6.70
CA ALA A 215 9.72 -4.59 8.08
C ALA A 215 9.31 -5.98 8.64
N GLU A 216 8.24 -6.55 8.11
CA GLU A 216 7.73 -7.86 8.52
C GLU A 216 8.41 -9.05 7.82
N THR A 217 9.17 -8.80 6.75
CA THR A 217 9.90 -9.87 6.06
C THR A 217 10.93 -10.55 6.98
N PRO A 218 11.17 -11.87 6.84
CA PRO A 218 12.19 -12.57 7.62
C PRO A 218 13.59 -11.93 7.53
N ALA A 219 13.95 -11.38 6.37
CA ALA A 219 15.23 -10.69 6.15
C ALA A 219 15.38 -9.43 7.03
N SER A 220 14.30 -8.66 7.20
CA SER A 220 14.28 -7.47 8.08
C SER A 220 14.21 -7.83 9.56
N ARG A 221 13.52 -8.92 9.89
CA ARG A 221 13.47 -9.46 11.26
C ARG A 221 14.85 -9.93 11.73
N ASP A 222 15.62 -10.60 10.86
CA ASP A 222 16.98 -11.03 11.16
C ASP A 222 17.94 -9.84 11.39
N LEU A 223 17.79 -8.77 10.60
CA LEU A 223 18.52 -7.51 10.82
C LEU A 223 18.14 -6.86 12.16
N PHE A 224 16.86 -6.81 12.50
CA PHE A 224 16.40 -6.24 13.77
C PHE A 224 16.88 -7.05 14.98
N VAL A 225 16.87 -8.38 14.89
CA VAL A 225 17.40 -9.29 15.93
C VAL A 225 18.90 -9.09 16.09
N ARG A 226 19.66 -8.98 14.98
CA ARG A 226 21.11 -8.73 15.02
C ARG A 226 21.45 -7.37 15.61
N CYS A 227 20.79 -6.29 15.18
CA CYS A 227 21.01 -4.96 15.75
C CYS A 227 20.61 -4.88 17.22
N SER A 228 19.58 -5.62 17.65
CA SER A 228 19.18 -5.70 19.06
C SER A 228 20.18 -6.49 19.91
N ALA A 229 20.79 -7.54 19.35
CA ALA A 229 21.87 -8.28 20.02
C ALA A 229 23.14 -7.42 20.16
N GLU A 230 23.52 -6.70 19.10
CA GLU A 230 24.65 -5.76 19.10
C GLU A 230 24.44 -4.59 20.07
N ALA A 231 23.23 -4.01 20.13
CA ALA A 231 22.89 -2.92 21.05
C ALA A 231 22.86 -3.36 22.52
N ASN A 232 22.57 -4.63 22.80
CA ASN A 232 22.61 -5.21 24.14
C ASN A 232 24.01 -5.73 24.54
N GLY A 233 25.01 -5.54 23.68
CA GLY A 233 26.39 -5.93 23.95
C GLY A 233 26.56 -7.45 24.10
N ASP A 234 25.67 -8.24 23.52
CA ASP A 234 25.74 -9.70 23.56
C ASP A 234 26.50 -10.18 22.32
N PRO A 235 27.77 -10.60 22.46
CA PRO A 235 28.51 -11.13 21.33
C PRO A 235 28.08 -12.59 21.13
N ASN A 236 27.53 -12.91 19.97
CA ASN A 236 27.57 -14.30 19.50
C ASN A 236 29.02 -14.82 19.47
#